data_AF-A0A2J6QRD2-F1
#
_entry.id   AF-A0A2J6QRD2-F1
#
_cell.length_a   1.000
_cell.length_b   1.000
_cell.length_c   1.000
_cell.angle_alpha   90.00
_cell.angle_beta   90.00
_cell.angle_gamma   90.00
#
_symmetry.space_group_name_H-M   'P 1'
#
loop_
_entity.id
_entity.type
_entity.pdbx_description
1 polymer ?
#
loop_
_entity_poly.entity_id
_entity_poly.type
_entity_poly.pdbx_seq_one_letter_code
_entity_poly.pdbx_strand_id
1 'polypeptide(L)'
;MRFTQSFIITFLNTITFATKGASTPLSKFSIGQRSSVPPPPAPEPITVVELPLPPVSQGACTLEINPHGTGCMSPDYFFQSGNFLPDDNHVVALLNFTGAPAAPDPASIYSGLQAILIKADGTTFPNGDPWKCVTCGVPAENMVGSTPLSTNPQAFKDGKRMLAEYNVVDCGDALLADADCTPDKVYIYPIRWNVEVDGSGTGGSIREIRIHPDDVHLGFNSYTYTAGALGEVPYFSRLQFNPSPTTGTPLAPRYDLVNVTALRSPVPQSVLSADGDQLIYNLSALSVGELRGFTGLGNEVTYLGPTVESGNFDVFAADLTTGVVRRITSDTGYTDPLDVSPDSQWNVVLTTLESHRMEFVSGMRGVPPIIDTVAVGTLASIRNNGPRRFFQPWLLDYYGDRGGYNGQLINAAGDGNPGSINDPNWNANADPKFSHGGNKIAYFQVLVIPPECGGTNPLPCPTSTEPGGRVYRLMLATLTSRTPPQLPPVEPVSDVVPWGTPYVPGAPSPLSSPLLNGSYTLKGKVSGSAYTKFTLDNTESYVKSVSATYENYSDDGIHFIFGSENVTTTPLNLTLSLLDWHSDLVSYGETISTKITGLGGFHVEDDETGNIFEANGTLTTTVGAVVYRQPVNGG
;
A
#
# COMPACT_ATOMS: atom_id res chain seq x y z
N MET A 1 18.28 61.72 35.26
CA MET A 1 18.67 61.10 36.54
C MET A 1 19.55 59.90 36.20
N ARG A 2 20.89 60.07 36.10
CA ARG A 2 21.93 59.79 37.14
C ARG A 2 21.90 58.30 37.57
N PHE A 3 22.93 57.47 37.40
CA PHE A 3 24.39 57.64 37.14
C PHE A 3 25.04 56.34 36.57
N THR A 4 25.93 56.51 35.57
CA THR A 4 27.31 55.94 35.32
C THR A 4 27.71 54.52 35.78
N GLN A 5 28.21 53.65 34.89
CA GLN A 5 29.61 53.49 34.34
C GLN A 5 30.69 52.95 35.31
N SER A 6 31.33 51.81 34.97
CA SER A 6 32.80 51.62 34.74
C SER A 6 33.28 50.15 34.91
N PHE A 7 33.86 49.53 33.88
CA PHE A 7 35.30 49.25 33.59
C PHE A 7 35.97 48.21 34.54
N ILE A 8 36.27 46.95 34.13
CA ILE A 8 37.36 46.35 33.29
C ILE A 8 38.65 45.96 34.10
N ILE A 9 39.19 44.75 33.79
CA ILE A 9 40.55 44.13 33.98
C ILE A 9 40.76 43.25 35.22
N THR A 10 40.75 41.90 35.11
CA THR A 10 41.84 40.92 34.77
C THR A 10 42.98 40.79 35.82
N PHE A 11 43.14 39.61 36.44
CA PHE A 11 44.23 38.63 36.18
C PHE A 11 44.54 37.66 37.36
N LEU A 12 44.69 36.37 37.01
CA LEU A 12 45.64 35.34 37.52
C LEU A 12 45.56 34.96 39.04
N ASN A 13 45.67 33.70 39.50
CA ASN A 13 46.36 32.52 38.98
C ASN A 13 46.08 31.27 39.87
N THR A 14 45.97 30.08 39.25
CA THR A 14 46.52 28.73 39.63
C THR A 14 46.25 28.12 41.03
N ILE A 15 46.01 26.81 41.29
CA ILE A 15 46.55 25.52 40.81
C ILE A 15 45.54 24.37 41.02
N THR A 16 45.39 23.56 39.97
CA THR A 16 45.18 22.10 39.83
C THR A 16 44.83 21.18 41.02
N PHE A 17 43.83 20.30 40.83
CA PHE A 17 43.99 18.84 40.97
C PHE A 17 43.01 18.08 40.06
N ALA A 18 43.52 17.00 39.47
CA ALA A 18 42.94 16.21 38.39
C ALA A 18 41.79 15.28 38.83
N THR A 19 40.81 15.08 37.94
CA THR A 19 40.06 13.83 37.86
C THR A 19 39.93 13.39 36.40
N LYS A 20 40.11 12.08 36.20
CA LYS A 20 40.25 11.37 34.93
C LYS A 20 39.03 11.56 34.02
N GLY A 21 39.22 12.21 32.88
CA GLY A 21 38.34 12.06 31.72
C GLY A 21 38.78 10.84 30.91
N ALA A 22 37.96 9.79 30.90
CA ALA A 22 38.08 8.71 29.92
C ALA A 22 37.51 9.24 28.59
N SER A 23 38.37 9.78 27.75
CA SER A 23 38.10 9.98 26.33
C SER A 23 38.22 8.62 25.64
N THR A 24 37.10 7.94 25.42
CA THR A 24 37.03 6.85 24.45
C THR A 24 37.26 7.46 23.07
N PRO A 25 38.14 6.86 22.24
CA PRO A 25 38.44 7.41 20.93
C PRO A 25 37.20 7.25 20.05
N LEU A 26 36.75 8.36 19.46
CA LEU A 26 35.92 8.36 18.26
C LEU A 26 36.62 7.45 17.25
N SER A 27 36.13 6.21 17.13
CA SER A 27 36.47 5.34 16.03
C SER A 27 36.09 6.09 14.77
N LYS A 28 37.11 6.37 13.95
CA LYS A 28 36.99 6.88 12.60
C LYS A 28 35.98 6.01 11.85
N PHE A 29 34.73 6.47 11.75
CA PHE A 29 33.87 6.02 10.67
C PHE A 29 34.50 6.59 9.40
N SER A 30 35.14 5.70 8.65
CA SER A 30 35.62 5.96 7.31
C SER A 30 34.46 6.54 6.50
N ILE A 31 34.57 7.82 6.15
CA ILE A 31 33.86 8.39 5.00
C ILE A 31 34.50 7.72 3.78
N GLY A 32 33.97 6.57 3.38
CA GLY A 32 34.65 5.73 2.41
C GLY A 32 33.91 4.44 2.09
N GLN A 33 32.68 4.56 1.58
CA GLN A 33 32.15 3.76 0.49
C GLN A 33 30.76 4.32 0.17
N ARG A 34 30.57 4.93 -1.01
CA ARG A 34 29.28 4.76 -1.69
C ARG A 34 29.13 3.25 -1.77
N SER A 35 28.18 2.64 -1.05
CA SER A 35 27.86 1.24 -1.31
C SER A 35 27.42 1.21 -2.77
N SER A 36 28.27 0.67 -3.65
CA SER A 36 27.90 0.48 -5.04
C SER A 36 26.71 -0.46 -5.03
N VAL A 37 25.58 0.00 -5.57
CA VAL A 37 24.41 -0.84 -5.80
C VAL A 37 24.88 -2.11 -6.54
N PRO A 38 24.64 -3.32 -6.01
CA PRO A 38 25.13 -4.54 -6.63
C PRO A 38 24.40 -4.82 -7.95
N PRO A 39 24.97 -5.66 -8.83
CA PRO A 39 24.23 -6.14 -9.99
C PRO A 39 22.93 -6.84 -9.56
N PRO A 40 21.91 -6.88 -10.44
CA PRO A 40 20.69 -7.65 -10.21
C PRO A 40 20.95 -9.11 -9.82
N PRO A 41 20.13 -9.70 -8.93
CA PRO A 41 20.23 -11.11 -8.60
C PRO A 41 19.83 -12.00 -9.78
N ALA A 42 20.25 -13.26 -9.74
CA ALA A 42 19.68 -14.28 -10.63
C ALA A 42 18.22 -14.57 -10.24
N PRO A 43 17.35 -14.99 -11.18
CA PRO A 43 16.00 -15.43 -10.87
C PRO A 43 15.97 -16.57 -9.84
N GLU A 44 15.04 -16.48 -8.90
CA GLU A 44 14.74 -17.52 -7.91
C GLU A 44 13.95 -18.67 -8.56
N PRO A 45 14.22 -19.94 -8.19
CA PRO A 45 13.33 -21.03 -8.58
C PRO A 45 12.06 -21.00 -7.74
N ILE A 46 10.92 -20.70 -8.38
CA ILE A 46 9.61 -20.53 -7.74
C ILE A 46 8.68 -21.68 -8.15
N THR A 47 8.01 -22.29 -7.17
CA THR A 47 6.86 -23.18 -7.41
C THR A 47 5.62 -22.51 -6.87
N VAL A 48 4.55 -22.46 -7.67
CA VAL A 48 3.27 -21.88 -7.27
C VAL A 48 2.22 -22.98 -7.22
N VAL A 49 1.46 -23.03 -6.12
CA VAL A 49 0.30 -23.90 -5.95
C VAL A 49 -0.90 -23.09 -5.51
N GLU A 50 -2.09 -23.61 -5.77
CA GLU A 50 -3.32 -23.07 -5.21
C GLU A 50 -3.58 -23.69 -3.83
N LEU A 51 -4.01 -22.88 -2.87
CA LEU A 51 -4.41 -23.34 -1.54
C LEU A 51 -5.92 -23.64 -1.49
N PRO A 52 -6.32 -24.69 -0.76
CA PRO A 52 -7.71 -25.13 -0.72
C PRO A 52 -8.59 -24.13 0.06
N LEU A 53 -9.70 -23.72 -0.55
CA LEU A 53 -10.75 -22.92 0.08
C LEU A 53 -11.99 -23.78 0.38
N PRO A 54 -12.90 -23.33 1.27
CA PRO A 54 -14.18 -24.00 1.48
C PRO A 54 -14.95 -24.26 0.17
N PRO A 55 -15.79 -25.31 0.12
CA PRO A 55 -16.60 -25.59 -1.06
C PRO A 55 -17.60 -24.47 -1.32
N VAL A 56 -18.06 -24.36 -2.56
CA VAL A 56 -19.02 -23.33 -2.98
C VAL A 56 -20.44 -23.86 -2.93
N SER A 57 -21.39 -23.03 -2.49
CA SER A 57 -22.83 -23.28 -2.67
C SER A 57 -23.55 -22.02 -3.16
N GLN A 58 -24.51 -22.19 -4.07
CA GLN A 58 -25.41 -21.13 -4.55
C GLN A 58 -26.78 -21.17 -3.82
N GLY A 59 -26.94 -22.05 -2.85
CA GLY A 59 -28.17 -22.25 -2.08
C GLY A 59 -27.83 -22.75 -0.69
N ALA A 60 -28.49 -23.83 -0.24
CA ALA A 60 -28.13 -24.46 1.02
C ALA A 60 -26.75 -25.14 0.92
N CYS A 61 -25.93 -25.02 1.97
CA CYS A 61 -24.71 -25.78 2.15
C CYS A 61 -25.09 -27.11 2.80
N THR A 62 -25.32 -28.14 1.99
CA THR A 62 -25.73 -29.46 2.48
C THR A 62 -24.52 -30.36 2.76
N LEU A 63 -24.73 -31.46 3.47
CA LEU A 63 -23.68 -32.45 3.74
C LEU A 63 -23.21 -33.17 2.47
N GLU A 64 -23.97 -33.15 1.38
CA GLU A 64 -23.48 -33.63 0.09
C GLU A 64 -22.42 -32.69 -0.52
N ILE A 65 -22.54 -31.37 -0.27
CA ILE A 65 -21.58 -30.36 -0.77
C ILE A 65 -20.38 -30.25 0.19
N ASN A 66 -20.65 -30.15 1.49
CA ASN A 66 -19.63 -30.15 2.52
C ASN A 66 -19.93 -31.25 3.56
N PRO A 67 -19.36 -32.46 3.40
CA PRO A 67 -19.58 -33.59 4.32
C PRO A 67 -19.14 -33.32 5.76
N HIS A 68 -18.26 -32.35 5.99
CA HIS A 68 -17.78 -31.97 7.31
C HIS A 68 -18.69 -30.95 8.00
N GLY A 69 -19.68 -30.39 7.29
CA GLY A 69 -20.64 -29.43 7.85
C GLY A 69 -20.01 -28.10 8.27
N THR A 70 -18.87 -27.73 7.69
CA THR A 70 -18.04 -26.57 8.06
C THR A 70 -18.26 -25.34 7.18
N GLY A 71 -19.47 -25.20 6.64
CA GLY A 71 -19.89 -24.08 5.82
C GLY A 71 -19.47 -24.16 4.35
N CYS A 72 -20.08 -23.33 3.53
CA CYS A 72 -19.74 -23.15 2.12
C CYS A 72 -19.55 -21.67 1.84
N MET A 73 -18.70 -21.31 0.87
CA MET A 73 -18.56 -19.93 0.42
C MET A 73 -19.49 -19.61 -0.76
N SER A 74 -19.77 -18.33 -0.98
CA SER A 74 -20.40 -17.84 -2.22
C SER A 74 -19.37 -17.87 -3.36
N PRO A 75 -19.77 -18.07 -4.63
CA PRO A 75 -18.83 -17.99 -5.74
C PRO A 75 -18.15 -16.62 -5.88
N ASP A 76 -18.83 -15.52 -5.53
CA ASP A 76 -18.52 -14.15 -6.00
C ASP A 76 -18.72 -13.03 -4.96
N TYR A 77 -18.83 -13.35 -3.67
CA TYR A 77 -19.21 -12.34 -2.68
C TYR A 77 -18.02 -11.57 -2.09
N PHE A 78 -17.07 -12.28 -1.46
CA PHE A 78 -15.90 -11.65 -0.83
C PHE A 78 -14.83 -12.70 -0.48
N PHE A 79 -13.58 -12.38 -0.78
CA PHE A 79 -12.40 -13.10 -0.30
C PHE A 79 -11.22 -12.13 -0.19
N GLN A 80 -10.44 -12.26 0.88
CA GLN A 80 -9.15 -11.60 1.00
C GLN A 80 -8.19 -12.46 1.83
N SER A 81 -7.00 -12.73 1.29
CA SER A 81 -5.93 -13.38 2.05
C SER A 81 -5.10 -12.37 2.85
N GLY A 82 -4.48 -12.87 3.91
CA GLY A 82 -3.55 -12.15 4.76
C GLY A 82 -2.18 -12.80 4.80
N ASN A 83 -1.47 -12.56 5.91
CA ASN A 83 -0.15 -13.14 6.16
C ASN A 83 -0.25 -14.54 6.80
N PHE A 84 0.88 -15.02 7.33
CA PHE A 84 1.00 -16.34 7.92
C PHE A 84 0.91 -16.28 9.44
N LEU A 85 0.38 -17.34 10.06
CA LEU A 85 0.66 -17.63 11.47
C LEU A 85 2.16 -17.91 11.67
N PRO A 86 2.70 -17.82 12.90
CA PRO A 86 4.14 -17.94 13.17
C PRO A 86 4.78 -19.26 12.75
N ASP A 87 3.98 -20.29 12.50
CA ASP A 87 4.46 -21.61 12.06
C ASP A 87 4.64 -21.71 10.53
N ASP A 88 4.32 -20.66 9.77
CA ASP A 88 4.35 -20.60 8.30
C ASP A 88 3.53 -21.68 7.58
N ASN A 89 2.66 -22.38 8.31
CA ASN A 89 1.84 -23.48 7.80
C ASN A 89 0.36 -23.09 7.70
N HIS A 90 -0.01 -21.91 8.19
CA HIS A 90 -1.36 -21.39 8.09
C HIS A 90 -1.35 -19.97 7.53
N VAL A 91 -2.19 -19.74 6.51
CA VAL A 91 -2.49 -18.40 6.00
C VAL A 91 -3.80 -17.94 6.62
N VAL A 92 -3.84 -16.71 7.15
CA VAL A 92 -5.09 -16.10 7.61
C VAL A 92 -5.86 -15.56 6.41
N ALA A 93 -7.18 -15.67 6.40
CA ALA A 93 -8.02 -15.11 5.35
C ALA A 93 -9.39 -14.69 5.90
N LEU A 94 -10.06 -13.83 5.15
CA LEU A 94 -11.44 -13.42 5.40
C LEU A 94 -12.29 -13.86 4.20
N LEU A 95 -13.43 -14.49 4.45
CA LEU A 95 -14.37 -14.88 3.41
C LEU A 95 -15.81 -14.86 3.91
N ASN A 96 -16.75 -14.78 2.99
CA ASN A 96 -18.18 -14.83 3.30
C ASN A 96 -18.72 -16.27 3.18
N PHE A 97 -19.13 -16.85 4.31
CA PHE A 97 -19.87 -18.10 4.31
C PHE A 97 -21.36 -17.86 3.96
N THR A 98 -21.95 -18.80 3.24
CA THR A 98 -23.34 -18.75 2.76
C THR A 98 -24.01 -20.12 2.88
N GLY A 99 -25.33 -20.12 2.79
CA GLY A 99 -26.12 -21.34 2.71
C GLY A 99 -26.25 -22.12 4.02
N ALA A 100 -25.83 -21.55 5.14
CA ALA A 100 -25.95 -22.20 6.44
C ALA A 100 -27.41 -22.59 6.73
N PRO A 101 -27.66 -23.79 7.30
CA PRO A 101 -28.99 -24.14 7.79
C PRO A 101 -29.43 -23.20 8.91
N ALA A 102 -30.75 -23.10 9.12
CA ALA A 102 -31.29 -22.31 10.21
C ALA A 102 -30.96 -22.94 11.58
N ALA A 103 -30.76 -22.10 12.59
CA ALA A 103 -30.65 -22.56 13.98
C ALA A 103 -31.89 -23.41 14.37
N PRO A 104 -31.73 -24.47 15.19
CA PRO A 104 -30.56 -24.80 16.01
C PRO A 104 -29.57 -25.80 15.37
N ASP A 105 -29.55 -25.94 14.04
CA ASP A 105 -28.55 -26.78 13.38
C ASP A 105 -27.13 -26.30 13.72
N PRO A 106 -26.20 -27.17 14.15
CA PRO A 106 -24.84 -26.77 14.51
C PRO A 106 -24.09 -26.02 13.41
N ALA A 107 -24.39 -26.27 12.13
CA ALA A 107 -23.75 -25.59 11.02
C ALA A 107 -24.32 -24.17 10.78
N SER A 108 -25.33 -23.73 11.54
CA SER A 108 -25.89 -22.36 11.42
C SER A 108 -24.87 -21.26 11.73
N ILE A 109 -23.75 -21.59 12.36
CA ILE A 109 -22.68 -20.65 12.73
C ILE A 109 -21.81 -20.21 11.54
N TYR A 110 -21.83 -20.95 10.43
CA TYR A 110 -21.03 -20.67 9.24
C TYR A 110 -21.78 -19.72 8.29
N SER A 111 -21.95 -18.47 8.71
CA SER A 111 -22.69 -17.47 7.94
C SER A 111 -22.02 -16.10 8.02
N GLY A 112 -22.08 -15.33 6.93
CA GLY A 112 -21.52 -13.99 6.85
C GLY A 112 -19.99 -13.99 6.71
N LEU A 113 -19.41 -12.80 6.83
CA LEU A 113 -17.97 -12.59 6.74
C LEU A 113 -17.28 -13.11 8.01
N GLN A 114 -16.35 -14.05 7.82
CA GLN A 114 -15.65 -14.75 8.90
C GLN A 114 -14.15 -14.76 8.64
N ALA A 115 -13.38 -14.82 9.73
CA ALA A 115 -11.96 -15.11 9.69
C ALA A 115 -11.70 -16.61 9.72
N ILE A 116 -10.83 -17.06 8.83
CA ILE A 116 -10.44 -18.45 8.69
C ILE A 116 -8.92 -18.60 8.64
N LEU A 117 -8.47 -19.82 8.94
CA LEU A 117 -7.10 -20.27 8.70
C LEU A 117 -7.12 -21.30 7.58
N ILE A 118 -6.15 -21.22 6.67
CA ILE A 118 -5.99 -22.15 5.54
C ILE A 118 -4.63 -22.83 5.64
N LYS A 119 -4.60 -24.16 5.49
CA LYS A 119 -3.37 -24.95 5.50
C LYS A 119 -2.51 -24.65 4.27
N ALA A 120 -1.26 -24.28 4.50
CA ALA A 120 -0.24 -23.99 3.50
C ALA A 120 0.79 -25.12 3.33
N ASP A 121 0.66 -26.20 4.11
CA ASP A 121 1.57 -27.34 4.15
C ASP A 121 0.96 -28.62 3.55
N GLY A 122 -0.25 -28.54 3.00
CA GLY A 122 -0.98 -29.68 2.44
C GLY A 122 -1.57 -30.64 3.47
N THR A 123 -1.57 -30.28 4.76
CA THR A 123 -2.22 -31.05 5.83
C THR A 123 -3.67 -30.61 6.05
N THR A 124 -4.34 -31.23 7.03
CA THR A 124 -5.71 -30.89 7.43
C THR A 124 -5.79 -30.59 8.92
N PHE A 125 -6.82 -29.86 9.32
CA PHE A 125 -7.21 -29.71 10.73
C PHE A 125 -7.88 -31.00 11.24
N PRO A 126 -8.05 -31.17 12.57
CA PRO A 126 -8.61 -32.40 13.14
C PRO A 126 -10.01 -32.79 12.64
N ASN A 127 -10.79 -31.85 12.10
CA ASN A 127 -12.10 -32.11 11.50
C ASN A 127 -12.01 -32.70 10.07
N GLY A 128 -10.81 -32.76 9.49
CA GLY A 128 -10.56 -33.27 8.13
C GLY A 128 -10.46 -32.18 7.06
N ASP A 129 -10.87 -30.95 7.36
CA ASP A 129 -10.80 -29.85 6.40
C ASP A 129 -9.40 -29.23 6.37
N PRO A 130 -8.94 -28.73 5.22
CA PRO A 130 -7.72 -27.94 5.13
C PRO A 130 -7.92 -26.47 5.54
N TRP A 131 -9.08 -26.12 6.08
CA TRP A 131 -9.36 -24.81 6.68
C TRP A 131 -10.02 -24.95 8.05
N LYS A 132 -9.93 -23.89 8.86
CA LYS A 132 -10.60 -23.75 10.16
C LYS A 132 -11.26 -22.38 10.22
N CYS A 133 -12.54 -22.30 10.60
CA CYS A 133 -13.16 -21.02 10.92
C CYS A 133 -12.82 -20.60 12.34
N VAL A 134 -12.26 -19.40 12.51
CA VAL A 134 -11.85 -18.84 13.81
C VAL A 134 -13.01 -18.11 14.47
N THR A 135 -13.77 -17.34 13.71
CA THR A 135 -14.81 -16.43 14.24
C THR A 135 -16.24 -17.00 14.13
N CYS A 136 -16.40 -18.20 13.57
CA CYS A 136 -17.70 -18.86 13.49
C CYS A 136 -18.18 -19.27 14.89
N GLY A 137 -19.39 -18.85 15.24
CA GLY A 137 -20.04 -19.25 16.49
C GLY A 137 -19.51 -18.53 17.73
N VAL A 138 -18.73 -17.46 17.57
CA VAL A 138 -18.27 -16.64 18.70
C VAL A 138 -19.48 -16.07 19.43
N PRO A 139 -19.58 -16.23 20.76
CA PRO A 139 -20.70 -15.69 21.53
C PRO A 139 -20.77 -14.16 21.48
N ALA A 140 -21.98 -13.59 21.52
CA ALA A 140 -22.19 -12.15 21.43
C ALA A 140 -21.52 -11.39 22.60
N GLU A 141 -21.43 -12.00 23.78
CA GLU A 141 -20.73 -11.50 24.96
C GLU A 141 -19.22 -11.37 24.76
N ASN A 142 -18.63 -12.11 23.82
CA ASN A 142 -17.21 -12.02 23.48
C ASN A 142 -16.94 -11.02 22.34
N MET A 143 -18.00 -10.41 21.80
CA MET A 143 -17.95 -9.48 20.66
C MET A 143 -18.45 -8.07 21.03
N VAL A 144 -18.56 -7.77 22.32
CA VAL A 144 -19.19 -6.52 22.79
C VAL A 144 -18.42 -5.30 22.26
N GLY A 145 -19.10 -4.48 21.47
CA GLY A 145 -18.54 -3.26 20.88
C GLY A 145 -17.70 -3.48 19.62
N SER A 146 -17.47 -4.73 19.21
CA SER A 146 -16.83 -5.04 17.92
C SER A 146 -17.61 -4.45 16.76
N THR A 147 -16.90 -4.18 15.67
CA THR A 147 -17.50 -3.82 14.38
C THR A 147 -17.51 -5.05 13.47
N PRO A 148 -18.30 -5.07 12.38
CA PRO A 148 -18.18 -6.12 11.39
C PRO A 148 -16.72 -6.29 10.94
N LEU A 149 -16.29 -7.55 10.78
CA LEU A 149 -15.00 -7.84 10.17
C LEU A 149 -14.94 -7.20 8.78
N SER A 150 -13.75 -6.84 8.33
CA SER A 150 -13.59 -6.11 7.07
C SER A 150 -12.36 -6.59 6.31
N THR A 151 -11.39 -5.75 5.99
CA THR A 151 -10.27 -6.11 5.10
C THR A 151 -8.96 -6.41 5.85
N ASN A 152 -7.87 -6.65 5.11
CA ASN A 152 -6.48 -6.66 5.59
C ASN A 152 -6.20 -7.59 6.79
N PRO A 153 -6.59 -8.89 6.72
CA PRO A 153 -6.32 -9.81 7.81
C PRO A 153 -4.82 -10.01 8.03
N GLN A 154 -4.36 -9.94 9.28
CA GLN A 154 -2.95 -10.07 9.64
C GLN A 154 -2.80 -10.78 10.99
N ALA A 155 -2.07 -11.88 11.04
CA ALA A 155 -1.66 -12.54 12.27
C ALA A 155 -0.59 -11.74 13.02
N PHE A 156 -0.68 -11.78 14.35
CA PHE A 156 0.40 -11.42 15.25
C PHE A 156 1.39 -12.59 15.35
N LYS A 157 2.65 -12.31 15.70
CA LYS A 157 3.70 -13.33 15.85
C LYS A 157 3.52 -14.20 17.09
N ASP A 158 2.60 -13.88 17.98
CA ASP A 158 2.20 -14.76 19.09
C ASP A 158 1.34 -15.95 18.65
N GLY A 159 0.75 -15.92 17.45
CA GLY A 159 -0.10 -16.97 16.90
C GLY A 159 -1.46 -17.12 17.60
N LYS A 160 -1.78 -16.24 18.54
CA LYS A 160 -3.01 -16.23 19.35
C LYS A 160 -3.98 -15.16 18.87
N ARG A 161 -3.45 -14.12 18.21
CA ARG A 161 -4.22 -12.97 17.75
C ARG A 161 -4.10 -12.76 16.24
N MET A 162 -5.14 -12.18 15.65
CA MET A 162 -5.10 -11.63 14.30
C MET A 162 -5.91 -10.33 14.20
N LEU A 163 -5.44 -9.39 13.38
CA LEU A 163 -6.23 -8.27 12.90
C LEU A 163 -7.23 -8.71 11.84
N ALA A 164 -8.38 -8.04 11.84
CA ALA A 164 -9.38 -8.03 10.79
C ALA A 164 -9.87 -6.58 10.64
N GLU A 165 -9.03 -5.76 10.02
CA GLU A 165 -9.10 -4.29 9.94
C GLU A 165 -9.35 -3.63 11.30
N TYR A 166 -10.60 -3.37 11.64
CA TYR A 166 -11.03 -2.62 12.83
C TYR A 166 -11.01 -3.42 14.12
N ASN A 167 -10.73 -4.72 14.07
CA ASN A 167 -10.82 -5.61 15.21
C ASN A 167 -9.57 -6.46 15.38
N VAL A 168 -9.25 -6.78 16.63
CA VAL A 168 -8.33 -7.85 17.01
C VAL A 168 -9.17 -9.07 17.42
N VAL A 169 -9.02 -10.16 16.69
CA VAL A 169 -9.53 -11.49 17.06
C VAL A 169 -8.48 -12.17 17.92
N ASP A 170 -8.86 -12.59 19.13
CA ASP A 170 -7.95 -13.08 20.17
C ASP A 170 -8.48 -14.39 20.75
N CYS A 171 -7.67 -15.46 20.74
CA CYS A 171 -8.04 -16.76 21.31
C CYS A 171 -7.52 -17.01 22.74
N GLY A 172 -7.14 -15.93 23.44
CA GLY A 172 -6.65 -15.95 24.80
C GLY A 172 -5.34 -16.72 24.91
N ASP A 173 -5.35 -17.79 25.71
CA ASP A 173 -4.13 -18.57 25.94
C ASP A 173 -3.84 -19.63 24.86
N ALA A 174 -4.78 -19.89 23.94
CA ALA A 174 -4.64 -20.89 22.88
C ALA A 174 -4.15 -20.27 21.56
N LEU A 175 -3.38 -21.03 20.77
CA LEU A 175 -3.04 -20.63 19.41
C LEU A 175 -4.29 -20.72 18.52
N LEU A 176 -4.42 -19.80 17.55
CA LEU A 176 -5.55 -19.76 16.63
C LEU A 176 -5.74 -21.07 15.87
N ALA A 177 -4.63 -21.74 15.50
CA ALA A 177 -4.65 -23.01 14.77
C ALA A 177 -5.03 -24.22 15.63
N ASP A 178 -4.89 -24.15 16.96
CA ASP A 178 -5.07 -25.29 17.83
C ASP A 178 -6.54 -25.66 18.00
N ALA A 179 -6.82 -26.94 18.26
CA ALA A 179 -8.17 -27.41 18.58
C ALA A 179 -8.71 -26.78 19.88
N ASP A 180 -7.81 -26.38 20.79
CA ASP A 180 -8.16 -25.72 22.04
C ASP A 180 -8.69 -24.30 21.84
N CYS A 181 -8.46 -23.70 20.68
CA CYS A 181 -9.06 -22.43 20.31
C CYS A 181 -10.48 -22.65 19.79
N THR A 182 -11.42 -22.66 20.73
CA THR A 182 -12.87 -22.85 20.54
C THR A 182 -13.60 -21.50 20.51
N PRO A 183 -14.81 -21.41 19.94
CA PRO A 183 -15.55 -20.14 19.85
C PRO A 183 -15.73 -19.42 21.19
N ASP A 184 -15.99 -20.15 22.29
CA ASP A 184 -16.14 -19.57 23.63
C ASP A 184 -14.87 -18.90 24.19
N LYS A 185 -13.69 -19.23 23.64
CA LYS A 185 -12.40 -18.62 24.02
C LYS A 185 -12.01 -17.45 23.12
N VAL A 186 -12.66 -17.33 21.96
CA VAL A 186 -12.37 -16.26 21.01
C VAL A 186 -13.10 -15.01 21.46
N TYR A 187 -12.35 -13.91 21.54
CA TYR A 187 -12.85 -12.56 21.74
C TYR A 187 -12.55 -11.71 20.51
N ILE A 188 -13.45 -10.78 20.19
CA ILE A 188 -13.29 -9.83 19.10
C ILE A 188 -13.33 -8.44 19.69
N TYR A 189 -12.15 -7.83 19.80
CA TYR A 189 -11.98 -6.52 20.42
C TYR A 189 -11.85 -5.43 19.36
N PRO A 190 -12.66 -4.35 19.42
CA PRO A 190 -12.53 -3.23 18.48
C PRO A 190 -11.24 -2.45 18.74
N ILE A 191 -10.76 -1.79 17.70
CA ILE A 191 -9.64 -0.83 17.75
C ILE A 191 -10.24 0.58 17.71
N ARG A 192 -9.77 1.45 18.61
CA ARG A 192 -10.24 2.83 18.73
C ARG A 192 -9.08 3.82 18.72
N TRP A 193 -9.18 4.81 17.84
CA TRP A 193 -8.31 5.99 17.86
C TRP A 193 -9.03 7.17 18.50
N ASN A 194 -8.44 7.77 19.55
CA ASN A 194 -9.07 8.91 20.20
C ASN A 194 -8.92 10.21 19.39
N VAL A 195 -10.03 10.89 19.08
CA VAL A 195 -10.02 12.17 18.35
C VAL A 195 -10.54 13.36 19.14
N GLU A 196 -11.32 13.13 20.21
CA GLU A 196 -11.83 14.19 21.07
C GLU A 196 -10.90 14.46 22.25
N VAL A 197 -10.76 15.73 22.65
CA VAL A 197 -9.86 16.16 23.75
C VAL A 197 -10.21 15.48 25.07
N ASP A 198 -11.51 15.28 25.34
CA ASP A 198 -12.02 14.66 26.56
C ASP A 198 -12.10 13.13 26.49
N GLY A 199 -11.68 12.54 25.37
CA GLY A 199 -11.73 11.10 25.17
C GLY A 199 -13.09 10.56 24.75
N SER A 200 -14.12 11.41 24.59
CA SER A 200 -15.49 10.99 24.28
C SER A 200 -15.69 10.56 22.82
N GLY A 201 -16.90 10.11 22.48
CA GLY A 201 -17.27 9.73 21.12
C GLY A 201 -16.70 8.40 20.63
N THR A 202 -17.02 8.07 19.37
CA THR A 202 -16.71 6.79 18.70
C THR A 202 -15.24 6.63 18.34
N GLY A 203 -14.44 7.69 18.42
CA GLY A 203 -13.08 7.71 17.91
C GLY A 203 -13.02 8.07 16.41
N GLY A 204 -11.80 8.14 15.89
CA GLY A 204 -11.50 8.49 14.51
C GLY A 204 -11.68 7.33 13.55
N SER A 205 -11.86 7.66 12.27
CA SER A 205 -11.83 6.67 11.19
C SER A 205 -10.40 6.23 10.93
N ILE A 206 -10.18 4.93 10.92
CA ILE A 206 -8.91 4.28 10.55
C ILE A 206 -9.14 3.50 9.27
N ARG A 207 -8.11 3.26 8.47
CA ARG A 207 -8.17 2.34 7.34
C ARG A 207 -6.78 1.80 7.04
N GLU A 208 -6.72 0.72 6.26
CA GLU A 208 -5.46 0.16 5.77
C GLU A 208 -4.43 -0.09 6.89
N ILE A 209 -4.88 -0.72 7.98
CA ILE A 209 -4.03 -0.96 9.15
C ILE A 209 -2.94 -1.97 8.79
N ARG A 210 -1.72 -1.78 9.30
CA ARG A 210 -0.58 -2.67 9.13
C ARG A 210 0.08 -2.93 10.48
N ILE A 211 0.23 -4.20 10.85
CA ILE A 211 0.93 -4.59 12.09
C ILE A 211 2.42 -4.33 11.91
N HIS A 212 3.04 -3.66 12.88
CA HIS A 212 4.48 -3.55 12.92
C HIS A 212 5.10 -4.90 13.37
N PRO A 213 6.24 -5.35 12.82
CA PRO A 213 6.83 -6.66 13.13
C PRO A 213 7.17 -6.94 14.61
N ASP A 214 7.01 -5.96 15.51
CA ASP A 214 7.19 -6.11 16.96
C ASP A 214 5.89 -6.46 17.72
N ASP A 215 4.76 -6.63 17.02
CA ASP A 215 3.42 -6.93 17.57
C ASP A 215 2.84 -5.89 18.55
N VAL A 216 3.53 -4.76 18.73
CA VAL A 216 3.20 -3.73 19.72
C VAL A 216 2.72 -2.45 19.04
N HIS A 217 3.21 -2.17 17.84
CA HIS A 217 2.86 -0.99 17.07
C HIS A 217 2.03 -1.32 15.82
N LEU A 218 1.36 -0.31 15.30
CA LEU A 218 0.67 -0.37 14.03
C LEU A 218 0.78 0.94 13.26
N GLY A 219 0.82 0.78 11.95
CA GLY A 219 0.58 1.85 10.98
C GLY A 219 -0.89 1.84 10.58
N PHE A 220 -1.48 3.01 10.38
CA PHE A 220 -2.83 3.14 9.82
C PHE A 220 -2.94 4.42 9.03
N ASN A 221 -3.90 4.47 8.12
CA ASN A 221 -4.21 5.69 7.40
C ASN A 221 -5.57 6.26 7.84
N SER A 222 -5.79 7.54 7.60
CA SER A 222 -7.08 8.19 7.79
C SER A 222 -7.32 9.21 6.69
N TYR A 223 -8.54 9.19 6.14
CA TYR A 223 -8.94 10.17 5.15
C TYR A 223 -9.05 11.57 5.75
N THR A 224 -8.69 12.55 4.94
CA THR A 224 -8.91 13.97 5.20
C THR A 224 -9.68 14.57 4.03
N TYR A 225 -10.52 15.55 4.30
CA TYR A 225 -11.29 16.25 3.28
C TYR A 225 -10.94 17.72 3.36
N THR A 226 -10.17 18.21 2.38
CA THR A 226 -9.72 19.61 2.35
C THR A 226 -10.02 20.19 0.97
N ALA A 227 -10.60 21.40 0.92
CA ALA A 227 -10.90 22.10 -0.34
C ALA A 227 -11.73 21.29 -1.35
N GLY A 228 -12.58 20.37 -0.88
CA GLY A 228 -13.40 19.51 -1.73
C GLY A 228 -12.65 18.32 -2.36
N ALA A 229 -11.40 18.08 -1.98
CA ALA A 229 -10.62 16.92 -2.39
C ALA A 229 -10.47 15.89 -1.26
N LEU A 230 -10.45 14.62 -1.65
CA LEU A 230 -10.02 13.52 -0.80
C LEU A 230 -8.50 13.58 -0.62
N GLY A 231 -8.04 13.38 0.60
CA GLY A 231 -6.63 13.21 0.92
C GLY A 231 -6.46 12.16 2.00
N GLU A 232 -5.21 11.79 2.28
CA GLU A 232 -4.90 10.77 3.25
C GLU A 232 -3.71 11.17 4.13
N VAL A 233 -3.80 10.82 5.42
CA VAL A 233 -2.72 11.00 6.38
C VAL A 233 -2.35 9.64 6.97
N PRO A 234 -1.09 9.20 6.81
CA PRO A 234 -0.57 8.02 7.47
C PRO A 234 -0.17 8.34 8.92
N TYR A 235 -0.40 7.39 9.82
CA TYR A 235 -0.10 7.47 11.24
C TYR A 235 0.64 6.23 11.71
N PHE A 236 1.48 6.41 12.73
CA PHE A 236 2.12 5.35 13.51
C PHE A 236 1.65 5.45 14.96
N SER A 237 1.38 4.32 15.60
CA SER A 237 0.88 4.31 16.97
C SER A 237 1.21 3.01 17.70
N ARG A 238 1.12 3.06 19.03
CA ARG A 238 1.17 1.88 19.88
C ARG A 238 -0.25 1.31 20.04
N LEU A 239 -0.37 0.00 19.90
CA LEU A 239 -1.58 -0.76 20.19
C LEU A 239 -1.63 -1.09 21.69
N GLN A 240 -2.62 -0.55 22.42
CA GLN A 240 -2.76 -0.79 23.87
C GLN A 240 -4.11 -1.42 24.20
N PHE A 241 -4.09 -2.60 24.81
CA PHE A 241 -5.32 -3.21 25.31
C PHE A 241 -5.85 -2.47 26.55
N ASN A 242 -7.12 -2.09 26.49
CA ASN A 242 -7.86 -1.45 27.56
C ASN A 242 -9.04 -2.34 27.97
N PRO A 243 -8.92 -3.11 29.06
CA PRO A 243 -9.96 -4.06 29.47
C PRO A 243 -11.18 -3.38 30.10
N SER A 244 -11.12 -2.10 30.45
CA SER A 244 -12.19 -1.40 31.17
C SER A 244 -12.15 0.10 30.89
N PRO A 245 -12.43 0.54 29.65
CA PRO A 245 -12.38 1.95 29.33
C PRO A 245 -13.44 2.75 30.10
N THR A 246 -13.05 3.92 30.61
CA THR A 246 -13.94 4.83 31.32
C THR A 246 -14.48 5.97 30.45
N THR A 247 -13.95 6.13 29.24
CA THR A 247 -14.34 7.15 28.25
C THR A 247 -14.37 6.57 26.84
N GLY A 248 -15.05 7.27 25.93
CA GLY A 248 -15.22 6.87 24.54
C GLY A 248 -16.18 5.70 24.36
N THR A 249 -16.73 5.55 23.16
CA THR A 249 -17.56 4.40 22.79
C THR A 249 -16.78 3.46 21.86
N PRO A 250 -16.87 2.13 22.05
CA PRO A 250 -17.68 1.42 23.05
C PRO A 250 -17.04 1.39 24.45
N LEU A 251 -17.83 1.44 25.52
CA LEU A 251 -17.38 1.24 26.91
C LEU A 251 -17.26 -0.26 27.25
N ALA A 252 -16.45 -0.96 26.46
CA ALA A 252 -16.20 -2.40 26.58
C ALA A 252 -14.70 -2.67 26.33
N PRO A 253 -14.16 -3.85 26.72
CA PRO A 253 -12.78 -4.20 26.42
C PRO A 253 -12.44 -3.95 24.94
N ARG A 254 -11.36 -3.21 24.70
CA ARG A 254 -10.97 -2.76 23.35
C ARG A 254 -9.48 -2.49 23.29
N TYR A 255 -8.95 -2.30 22.09
CA TYR A 255 -7.61 -1.75 21.91
C TYR A 255 -7.70 -0.25 21.61
N ASP A 256 -6.96 0.57 22.35
CA ASP A 256 -6.80 1.99 22.10
C ASP A 256 -5.48 2.25 21.35
N LEU A 257 -5.51 3.11 20.33
CA LEU A 257 -4.32 3.63 19.66
C LEU A 257 -3.76 4.80 20.46
N VAL A 258 -2.58 4.60 21.06
CA VAL A 258 -1.92 5.59 21.92
C VAL A 258 -0.59 6.02 21.33
N ASN A 259 -0.05 7.15 21.79
CA ASN A 259 1.20 7.75 21.29
C ASN A 259 1.20 7.90 19.77
N VAL A 260 0.06 8.37 19.25
CA VAL A 260 -0.17 8.50 17.81
C VAL A 260 0.74 9.60 17.25
N THR A 261 1.42 9.31 16.15
CA THR A 261 2.25 10.26 15.41
C THR A 261 1.80 10.26 13.96
N ALA A 262 1.46 11.42 13.42
CA ALA A 262 1.28 11.57 11.98
C ALA A 262 2.65 11.44 11.31
N LEU A 263 2.76 10.57 10.30
CA LEU A 263 3.98 10.36 9.52
C LEU A 263 4.17 11.49 8.49
N ARG A 264 4.17 12.72 9.00
CA ARG A 264 4.42 13.97 8.27
C ARG A 264 5.39 14.83 9.05
N SER A 265 6.37 15.38 8.33
CA SER A 265 7.33 16.33 8.91
C SER A 265 6.61 17.61 9.34
N PRO A 266 6.95 18.20 10.51
CA PRO A 266 6.41 19.49 10.95
C PRO A 266 6.86 20.65 10.03
N VAL A 267 7.93 20.44 9.27
CA VAL A 267 8.32 21.29 8.14
C VAL A 267 7.92 20.55 6.87
N PRO A 268 6.82 20.93 6.20
CA PRO A 268 6.33 20.22 5.03
C PRO A 268 7.42 20.10 3.97
N GLN A 269 7.62 18.88 3.48
CA GLN A 269 8.48 18.60 2.34
C GLN A 269 7.60 18.16 1.18
N SER A 270 7.90 18.66 -0.01
CA SER A 270 7.24 18.25 -1.24
C SER A 270 8.26 17.82 -2.27
N VAL A 271 7.84 16.90 -3.13
CA VAL A 271 8.61 16.54 -4.31
C VAL A 271 8.74 17.71 -5.28
N LEU A 272 7.70 18.52 -5.42
CA LEU A 272 7.74 19.78 -6.15
C LEU A 272 7.54 20.96 -5.21
N SER A 273 8.44 21.93 -5.30
CA SER A 273 8.36 23.20 -4.57
C SER A 273 8.94 24.32 -5.44
N ALA A 274 8.85 25.57 -5.00
CA ALA A 274 9.40 26.70 -5.74
C ALA A 274 10.29 27.58 -4.87
N ASP A 275 11.33 28.14 -5.49
CA ASP A 275 12.17 29.20 -4.95
C ASP A 275 12.31 30.30 -6.02
N GLY A 276 11.65 31.44 -5.80
CA GLY A 276 11.54 32.49 -6.80
C GLY A 276 10.86 32.00 -8.08
N ASP A 277 11.58 32.06 -9.20
CA ASP A 277 11.15 31.58 -10.52
C ASP A 277 11.64 30.16 -10.85
N GLN A 278 12.26 29.47 -9.88
CA GLN A 278 12.77 28.11 -10.05
C GLN A 278 11.80 27.10 -9.45
N LEU A 279 11.51 26.05 -10.21
CA LEU A 279 10.84 24.86 -9.70
C LEU A 279 11.91 23.90 -9.18
N ILE A 280 11.76 23.47 -7.94
CA ILE A 280 12.65 22.54 -7.25
C ILE A 280 12.00 21.16 -7.28
N TYR A 281 12.75 20.18 -7.76
CA TYR A 281 12.36 18.78 -7.80
C TYR A 281 13.20 17.93 -6.82
N ASN A 282 12.60 17.55 -5.69
CA ASN A 282 13.26 16.87 -4.57
C ASN A 282 12.83 15.40 -4.46
N LEU A 283 13.65 14.49 -5.01
CA LEU A 283 13.45 13.04 -4.96
C LEU A 283 13.61 12.42 -3.56
N SER A 284 14.16 13.17 -2.62
CA SER A 284 14.38 12.73 -1.24
C SER A 284 13.39 13.37 -0.27
N ALA A 285 12.30 13.96 -0.78
CA ALA A 285 11.26 14.55 0.05
C ALA A 285 10.61 13.48 0.92
N LEU A 286 10.62 13.71 2.23
CA LEU A 286 9.92 12.90 3.21
C LEU A 286 8.43 13.24 3.18
N SER A 287 7.74 12.61 2.22
CA SER A 287 6.32 12.79 1.95
C SER A 287 5.64 11.42 1.91
N VAL A 288 5.38 10.86 3.09
CA VAL A 288 4.66 9.59 3.21
C VAL A 288 3.22 9.79 2.74
N GLY A 289 2.86 9.13 1.64
CA GLY A 289 1.52 9.12 1.06
C GLY A 289 0.61 8.11 1.79
N GLU A 290 0.18 7.06 1.10
CA GLU A 290 -0.59 5.98 1.70
C GLU A 290 0.36 4.93 2.31
N LEU A 291 0.28 4.71 3.62
CA LEU A 291 1.07 3.67 4.30
C LEU A 291 0.65 2.29 3.81
N ARG A 292 1.63 1.45 3.46
CA ARG A 292 1.43 0.08 2.99
C ARG A 292 2.06 -1.00 3.86
N GLY A 293 2.92 -0.64 4.80
CA GLY A 293 3.44 -1.57 5.78
C GLY A 293 4.76 -1.14 6.37
N PHE A 294 5.56 -2.13 6.76
CA PHE A 294 6.89 -1.95 7.31
C PHE A 294 7.83 -2.94 6.62
N THR A 295 9.12 -2.63 6.68
CA THR A 295 10.16 -3.61 6.36
C THR A 295 10.16 -4.76 7.36
N GLY A 296 10.76 -5.91 7.02
CA GLY A 296 10.75 -7.10 7.87
C GLY A 296 11.32 -6.88 9.27
N LEU A 297 12.33 -6.00 9.39
CA LEU A 297 12.92 -5.59 10.66
C LEU A 297 12.20 -4.41 11.34
N GLY A 298 11.18 -3.84 10.70
CA GLY A 298 10.35 -2.76 11.25
C GLY A 298 10.99 -1.38 11.27
N ASN A 299 12.24 -1.23 10.82
CA ASN A 299 12.96 0.05 10.91
C ASN A 299 12.49 1.10 9.90
N GLU A 300 11.90 0.67 8.78
CA GLU A 300 11.35 1.56 7.76
C GLU A 300 9.85 1.33 7.57
N VAL A 301 9.09 2.41 7.42
CA VAL A 301 7.71 2.38 6.91
C VAL A 301 7.73 2.31 5.40
N THR A 302 6.89 1.48 4.79
CA THR A 302 6.67 1.44 3.35
C THR A 302 5.38 2.15 2.98
N TYR A 303 5.39 2.85 1.85
CA TYR A 303 4.26 3.66 1.43
C TYR A 303 4.19 3.85 -0.08
N LEU A 304 2.98 4.05 -0.58
CA LEU A 304 2.76 4.59 -1.91
C LEU A 304 3.14 6.07 -1.88
N GLY A 305 4.21 6.40 -2.59
CA GLY A 305 4.81 7.73 -2.52
C GLY A 305 4.54 8.59 -3.74
N PRO A 306 5.07 9.81 -3.73
CA PRO A 306 4.95 10.73 -4.84
C PRO A 306 5.62 10.16 -6.09
N THR A 307 5.03 10.44 -7.25
CA THR A 307 5.49 9.93 -8.53
C THR A 307 6.88 10.50 -8.86
N VAL A 308 7.82 9.68 -9.32
CA VAL A 308 9.14 10.16 -9.78
C VAL A 308 9.12 10.43 -11.29
N GLU A 309 8.38 9.65 -12.04
CA GLU A 309 8.14 9.91 -13.45
C GLU A 309 6.65 10.16 -13.66
N SER A 310 6.31 11.06 -14.58
CA SER A 310 4.92 11.45 -14.80
C SER A 310 4.07 10.24 -15.20
N GLY A 311 2.91 10.12 -14.57
CA GLY A 311 1.97 9.02 -14.83
C GLY A 311 2.30 7.73 -14.09
N ASN A 312 3.38 7.69 -13.32
CA ASN A 312 3.85 6.50 -12.61
C ASN A 312 3.35 6.45 -11.17
N PHE A 313 3.30 5.29 -10.54
CA PHE A 313 3.12 5.17 -9.09
C PHE A 313 4.15 4.24 -8.48
N ASP A 314 4.96 4.84 -7.61
CA ASP A 314 6.13 4.23 -7.02
C ASP A 314 5.91 3.93 -5.54
N VAL A 315 6.55 2.85 -5.09
CA VAL A 315 6.63 2.52 -3.67
C VAL A 315 7.95 3.00 -3.11
N PHE A 316 7.91 3.51 -1.88
CA PHE A 316 9.05 4.02 -1.14
C PHE A 316 9.13 3.39 0.24
N ALA A 317 10.29 3.55 0.86
CA ALA A 317 10.51 3.32 2.27
C ALA A 317 11.09 4.58 2.94
N ALA A 318 10.69 4.85 4.18
CA ALA A 318 11.28 5.89 5.02
C ALA A 318 11.69 5.30 6.38
N ASP A 319 12.91 5.56 6.82
CA ASP A 319 13.40 5.12 8.11
C ASP A 319 12.66 5.84 9.26
N LEU A 320 12.08 5.08 10.19
CA LEU A 320 11.25 5.60 11.27
C LEU A 320 12.04 6.47 12.27
N THR A 321 13.36 6.34 12.33
CA THR A 321 14.19 7.13 13.27
C THR A 321 14.73 8.40 12.61
N THR A 322 15.20 8.28 11.37
CA THR A 322 16.00 9.31 10.68
C THR A 322 15.22 10.05 9.59
N GLY A 323 14.14 9.46 9.07
CA GLY A 323 13.35 10.02 7.97
C GLY A 323 14.05 9.93 6.62
N VAL A 324 15.14 9.16 6.51
CA VAL A 324 15.82 8.92 5.23
C VAL A 324 14.89 8.12 4.32
N VAL A 325 14.66 8.64 3.11
CA VAL A 325 13.80 8.04 2.09
C VAL A 325 14.63 7.26 1.07
N ARG A 326 14.13 6.09 0.66
CA ARG A 326 14.58 5.37 -0.53
C ARG A 326 13.40 4.94 -1.39
N ARG A 327 13.57 4.98 -2.71
CA ARG A 327 12.62 4.44 -3.69
C ARG A 327 12.80 2.92 -3.76
N ILE A 328 11.71 2.16 -3.75
CA ILE A 328 11.70 0.69 -3.91
C ILE A 328 11.47 0.31 -5.35
N THR A 329 10.55 0.98 -6.04
CA THR A 329 10.25 0.70 -7.45
C THR A 329 10.56 1.87 -8.35
N SER A 330 11.17 1.63 -9.50
CA SER A 330 11.50 2.65 -10.49
C SER A 330 11.01 2.41 -11.92
N ASP A 331 10.38 1.27 -12.18
CA ASP A 331 9.75 0.95 -13.46
C ASP A 331 8.43 1.68 -13.66
N THR A 332 7.95 1.65 -14.91
CA THR A 332 6.70 2.25 -15.33
C THR A 332 5.49 1.50 -14.78
N GLY A 333 4.36 2.22 -14.78
CA GLY A 333 3.06 1.73 -14.42
C GLY A 333 2.60 2.12 -13.02
N TYR A 334 1.90 1.21 -12.36
CA TYR A 334 1.42 1.42 -11.00
C TYR A 334 1.84 0.24 -10.16
N THR A 335 2.52 0.52 -9.04
CA THR A 335 2.89 -0.51 -8.06
C THR A 335 2.16 -0.30 -6.76
N ASP A 336 1.33 -1.27 -6.39
CA ASP A 336 0.57 -1.32 -5.15
C ASP A 336 -0.26 -2.60 -5.02
N PRO A 337 -0.35 -3.22 -3.83
CA PRO A 337 0.48 -3.07 -2.62
C PRO A 337 1.80 -3.87 -2.67
N LEU A 338 2.51 -3.88 -1.55
CA LEU A 338 3.72 -4.66 -1.35
C LEU A 338 3.78 -5.31 0.04
N ASP A 339 4.74 -6.23 0.19
CA ASP A 339 5.26 -6.69 1.47
C ASP A 339 6.78 -6.91 1.38
N VAL A 340 7.45 -6.90 2.53
CA VAL A 340 8.91 -7.01 2.61
C VAL A 340 9.27 -8.27 3.36
N SER A 341 10.27 -9.00 2.87
CA SER A 341 10.73 -10.23 3.52
C SER A 341 11.21 -9.96 4.94
N PRO A 342 11.14 -10.95 5.85
CA PRO A 342 11.53 -10.81 7.25
C PRO A 342 12.94 -10.27 7.49
N ASP A 343 13.89 -10.56 6.58
CA ASP A 343 15.28 -10.10 6.60
C ASP A 343 15.51 -8.76 5.89
N SER A 344 14.45 -8.11 5.43
CA SER A 344 14.44 -6.89 4.62
C SER A 344 15.22 -7.00 3.30
N GLN A 345 15.57 -8.19 2.82
CA GLN A 345 16.38 -8.34 1.60
C GLN A 345 15.57 -8.42 0.31
N TRP A 346 14.27 -8.65 0.40
CA TRP A 346 13.38 -8.81 -0.75
C TRP A 346 12.06 -8.12 -0.53
N ASN A 347 11.45 -7.67 -1.62
CA ASN A 347 10.13 -7.09 -1.67
C ASN A 347 9.29 -7.92 -2.62
N VAL A 348 8.06 -8.23 -2.24
CA VAL A 348 7.04 -8.67 -3.17
C VAL A 348 6.13 -7.50 -3.43
N VAL A 349 5.97 -7.13 -4.70
CA VAL A 349 5.16 -6.00 -5.12
C VAL A 349 4.09 -6.47 -6.09
N LEU A 350 2.92 -5.83 -6.06
CA LEU A 350 1.92 -5.95 -7.11
C LEU A 350 2.08 -4.79 -8.08
N THR A 351 2.33 -5.08 -9.35
CA THR A 351 2.51 -4.05 -10.37
C THR A 351 1.71 -4.33 -11.64
N THR A 352 1.29 -3.27 -12.32
CA THR A 352 0.65 -3.30 -13.64
C THR A 352 1.64 -3.48 -14.80
N LEU A 353 2.92 -3.68 -14.51
CA LEU A 353 3.97 -3.82 -15.53
C LEU A 353 3.63 -4.89 -16.58
N GLU A 354 3.14 -6.06 -16.13
CA GLU A 354 2.79 -7.17 -17.01
C GLU A 354 1.53 -6.92 -17.86
N SER A 355 0.54 -6.23 -17.31
CA SER A 355 -0.71 -5.93 -18.02
C SER A 355 -0.59 -4.74 -18.96
N HIS A 356 0.49 -3.97 -18.85
CA HIS A 356 0.72 -2.70 -19.53
C HIS A 356 -0.42 -1.67 -19.34
N ARG A 357 -1.26 -1.84 -18.31
CA ARG A 357 -2.49 -1.04 -18.09
C ARG A 357 -2.23 0.46 -18.09
N MET A 358 -1.08 0.85 -17.54
CA MET A 358 -0.69 2.23 -17.29
C MET A 358 0.29 2.79 -18.33
N GLU A 359 0.75 2.00 -19.29
CA GLU A 359 1.86 2.37 -20.17
C GLU A 359 1.49 3.51 -21.14
N PHE A 360 0.20 3.72 -21.42
CA PHE A 360 -0.24 4.85 -22.23
C PHE A 360 -0.04 6.21 -21.53
N VAL A 361 0.03 6.24 -20.19
CA VAL A 361 0.33 7.45 -19.40
C VAL A 361 1.77 7.48 -18.89
N SER A 362 2.38 6.33 -18.60
CA SER A 362 3.68 6.23 -17.90
C SER A 362 4.85 5.73 -18.76
N GLY A 363 4.59 5.11 -19.91
CA GLY A 363 5.64 4.41 -20.67
C GLY A 363 6.74 5.31 -21.23
N MET A 364 6.50 6.62 -21.34
CA MET A 364 7.50 7.59 -21.76
C MET A 364 8.39 8.00 -20.58
N ARG A 365 9.57 7.39 -20.48
CA ARG A 365 10.57 7.64 -19.44
C ARG A 365 11.16 9.07 -19.47
N GLY A 366 11.62 9.52 -18.30
CA GLY A 366 12.36 10.77 -18.08
C GLY A 366 11.49 12.02 -17.97
N VAL A 367 10.16 11.89 -18.09
CA VAL A 367 9.23 13.01 -17.93
C VAL A 367 9.04 13.29 -16.43
N PRO A 368 9.38 14.49 -15.93
CA PRO A 368 9.21 14.81 -14.51
C PRO A 368 7.73 14.93 -14.15
N PRO A 369 7.34 14.68 -12.89
CA PRO A 369 5.95 14.54 -12.44
C PRO A 369 5.24 15.89 -12.26
N ILE A 370 5.41 16.83 -13.19
CA ILE A 370 4.91 18.20 -13.08
C ILE A 370 3.38 18.21 -13.14
N ILE A 371 2.80 17.54 -14.14
CA ILE A 371 1.35 17.47 -14.34
C ILE A 371 0.65 16.57 -13.32
N ASP A 372 1.38 15.66 -12.66
CA ASP A 372 0.83 14.72 -11.68
C ASP A 372 0.26 15.47 -10.47
N THR A 373 0.71 16.70 -10.21
CA THR A 373 0.11 17.61 -9.21
C THR A 373 -1.39 17.83 -9.36
N VAL A 374 -1.95 17.62 -10.58
CA VAL A 374 -3.39 17.70 -10.86
C VAL A 374 -3.98 16.41 -11.42
N ALA A 375 -3.15 15.50 -11.94
CA ALA A 375 -3.60 14.25 -12.57
C ALA A 375 -3.58 13.03 -11.63
N VAL A 376 -2.97 13.12 -10.44
CA VAL A 376 -2.70 11.97 -9.57
C VAL A 376 -3.94 11.14 -9.22
N GLY A 377 -5.10 11.78 -8.96
CA GLY A 377 -6.35 11.07 -8.65
C GLY A 377 -6.78 10.15 -9.79
N THR A 378 -6.92 10.72 -11.00
CA THR A 378 -7.25 9.96 -12.20
C THR A 378 -6.21 8.88 -12.53
N LEU A 379 -4.92 9.22 -12.43
CA LEU A 379 -3.84 8.25 -12.66
C LEU A 379 -3.90 7.09 -11.66
N ALA A 380 -4.33 7.33 -10.42
CA ALA A 380 -4.52 6.27 -9.47
C ALA A 380 -5.62 5.31 -9.92
N SER A 381 -6.79 5.80 -10.29
CA SER A 381 -7.94 4.97 -10.63
C SER A 381 -7.77 4.14 -11.90
N ILE A 382 -7.07 4.66 -12.92
CA ILE A 382 -6.88 4.01 -14.22
C ILE A 382 -6.29 2.60 -14.10
N ARG A 383 -5.55 2.29 -13.03
CA ARG A 383 -4.99 0.95 -12.78
C ARG A 383 -6.03 -0.16 -12.64
N ASN A 384 -7.30 0.21 -12.45
CA ASN A 384 -8.44 -0.67 -12.22
C ASN A 384 -9.51 -0.50 -13.31
N ASN A 385 -10.44 -1.44 -13.35
CA ASN A 385 -11.75 -1.33 -13.99
C ASN A 385 -12.76 -1.89 -12.99
N GLY A 386 -13.49 -1.02 -12.28
CA GLY A 386 -14.28 -1.43 -11.11
C GLY A 386 -13.43 -2.21 -10.09
N PRO A 387 -13.90 -3.38 -9.59
CA PRO A 387 -13.14 -4.25 -8.69
C PRO A 387 -12.00 -5.03 -9.37
N ARG A 388 -11.94 -5.06 -10.72
CA ARG A 388 -10.83 -5.71 -11.43
C ARG A 388 -9.59 -4.83 -11.31
N ARG A 389 -8.56 -5.35 -10.64
CA ARG A 389 -7.24 -4.71 -10.59
C ARG A 389 -6.33 -5.34 -11.63
N PHE A 390 -5.45 -4.59 -12.29
CA PHE A 390 -4.59 -5.14 -13.36
C PHE A 390 -3.19 -5.56 -12.88
N PHE A 391 -3.10 -5.97 -11.61
CA PHE A 391 -1.83 -6.30 -10.96
C PHE A 391 -1.39 -7.74 -11.17
N GLN A 392 -0.08 -7.94 -11.21
CA GLN A 392 0.57 -9.24 -11.04
C GLN A 392 1.68 -9.16 -9.97
N PRO A 393 2.01 -10.27 -9.29
CA PRO A 393 3.03 -10.30 -8.24
C PRO A 393 4.46 -10.41 -8.80
N TRP A 394 5.34 -9.50 -8.39
CA TRP A 394 6.74 -9.44 -8.77
C TRP A 394 7.66 -9.48 -7.55
N LEU A 395 8.79 -10.16 -7.68
CA LEU A 395 9.83 -10.26 -6.67
C LEU A 395 10.99 -9.33 -7.03
N LEU A 396 11.33 -8.43 -6.11
CA LEU A 396 12.44 -7.48 -6.17
C LEU A 396 13.39 -7.70 -5.00
N ASP A 397 14.69 -7.50 -5.20
CA ASP A 397 15.63 -7.43 -4.07
C ASP A 397 15.53 -6.07 -3.34
N TYR A 398 16.29 -5.91 -2.26
CA TYR A 398 16.32 -4.69 -1.43
C TYR A 398 16.55 -3.41 -2.24
N TYR A 399 17.35 -3.50 -3.31
CA TYR A 399 17.76 -2.37 -4.14
C TYR A 399 16.71 -1.98 -5.19
N GLY A 400 15.63 -2.74 -5.31
CA GLY A 400 14.58 -2.47 -6.28
C GLY A 400 14.96 -2.80 -7.72
N ASP A 401 14.05 -2.50 -8.64
CA ASP A 401 14.36 -2.53 -10.07
C ASP A 401 15.41 -1.47 -10.40
N ARG A 402 16.29 -1.82 -11.35
CA ARG A 402 17.45 -1.01 -11.72
C ARG A 402 18.05 -1.47 -13.04
N GLY A 403 18.46 -0.52 -13.88
CA GLY A 403 18.98 -0.83 -15.20
C GLY A 403 17.93 -1.58 -16.01
N GLY A 404 18.25 -2.78 -16.49
CA GLY A 404 17.30 -3.66 -17.20
C GLY A 404 16.67 -4.75 -16.34
N TYR A 405 16.79 -4.68 -15.01
CA TYR A 405 16.16 -5.62 -14.09
C TYR A 405 14.90 -5.01 -13.51
N ASN A 406 13.76 -5.62 -13.83
CA ASN A 406 12.42 -5.17 -13.44
C ASN A 406 11.82 -6.04 -12.31
N GLY A 407 12.62 -6.95 -11.76
CA GLY A 407 12.14 -8.03 -10.90
C GLY A 407 11.84 -9.33 -11.63
N GLN A 408 11.30 -10.28 -10.88
CA GLN A 408 10.85 -11.57 -11.39
C GLN A 408 9.36 -11.74 -11.16
N LEU A 409 8.59 -11.95 -12.23
CA LEU A 409 7.18 -12.31 -12.15
C LEU A 409 7.01 -13.66 -11.41
N ILE A 410 6.28 -13.65 -10.29
CA ILE A 410 6.15 -14.79 -9.38
C ILE A 410 5.26 -15.89 -9.99
N ASN A 411 4.18 -15.48 -10.66
CA ASN A 411 3.18 -16.38 -11.23
C ASN A 411 3.37 -16.61 -12.74
N ALA A 412 4.61 -16.59 -13.23
CA ALA A 412 4.90 -16.75 -14.66
C ALA A 412 4.63 -18.17 -15.21
N ALA A 413 4.55 -19.18 -14.33
CA ALA A 413 4.38 -20.57 -14.74
C ALA A 413 3.00 -20.83 -15.37
N GLY A 414 2.94 -21.70 -16.37
CA GLY A 414 1.72 -22.09 -17.08
C GLY A 414 1.78 -21.75 -18.56
N ASP A 415 0.71 -22.08 -19.28
CA ASP A 415 0.57 -21.93 -20.72
C ASP A 415 -0.36 -20.77 -21.13
N GLY A 416 -0.87 -20.00 -20.16
CA GLY A 416 -1.82 -18.92 -20.36
C GLY A 416 -3.24 -19.37 -20.67
N ASN A 417 -3.53 -20.68 -20.64
CA ASN A 417 -4.89 -21.19 -20.85
C ASN A 417 -5.77 -20.96 -19.61
N PRO A 418 -7.11 -20.99 -19.76
CA PRO A 418 -8.04 -20.84 -18.65
C PRO A 418 -7.70 -21.74 -17.45
N GLY A 419 -7.57 -21.14 -16.28
CA GLY A 419 -7.25 -21.82 -15.01
C GLY A 419 -5.76 -22.06 -14.75
N SER A 420 -4.88 -21.79 -15.71
CA SER A 420 -3.43 -21.82 -15.46
C SER A 420 -3.00 -20.74 -14.45
N ILE A 421 -1.82 -20.90 -13.85
CA ILE A 421 -1.28 -19.94 -12.86
C ILE A 421 -1.08 -18.55 -13.49
N ASN A 422 -0.68 -18.50 -14.76
CA ASN A 422 -0.51 -17.30 -15.57
C ASN A 422 -1.70 -16.98 -16.49
N ASP A 423 -2.90 -17.46 -16.18
CA ASP A 423 -4.12 -17.08 -16.91
C ASP A 423 -4.33 -15.56 -16.83
N PRO A 424 -4.36 -14.85 -17.97
CA PRO A 424 -4.39 -13.38 -18.02
C PRO A 424 -5.70 -12.76 -17.49
N ASN A 425 -6.74 -13.57 -17.30
CA ASN A 425 -8.01 -13.12 -16.75
C ASN A 425 -8.06 -13.14 -15.22
N TRP A 426 -7.04 -13.73 -14.58
CA TRP A 426 -6.86 -13.71 -13.13
C TRP A 426 -5.85 -12.65 -12.75
N ASN A 427 -6.28 -11.70 -11.94
CA ASN A 427 -5.42 -10.61 -11.48
C ASN A 427 -5.24 -10.66 -9.98
N ALA A 428 -4.03 -10.33 -9.52
CA ALA A 428 -3.75 -10.25 -8.10
C ALA A 428 -4.57 -9.13 -7.44
N ASN A 429 -5.08 -9.40 -6.25
CA ASN A 429 -5.84 -8.43 -5.46
C ASN A 429 -5.32 -8.43 -4.02
N ALA A 430 -5.47 -7.28 -3.36
CA ALA A 430 -4.89 -6.90 -2.07
C ALA A 430 -3.40 -7.24 -1.85
N ASP A 431 -2.94 -7.17 -0.60
CA ASP A 431 -1.55 -7.29 -0.21
C ASP A 431 -0.99 -8.72 -0.39
N PRO A 432 0.07 -8.93 -1.20
CA PRO A 432 0.87 -10.16 -1.12
C PRO A 432 1.57 -10.17 0.23
N LYS A 433 1.83 -11.35 0.80
CA LYS A 433 2.47 -11.47 2.12
C LYS A 433 3.56 -12.54 2.12
N PHE A 434 4.74 -12.21 2.64
CA PHE A 434 5.76 -13.18 2.95
C PHE A 434 5.37 -14.01 4.18
N SER A 435 5.82 -15.26 4.20
CA SER A 435 5.91 -16.05 5.42
C SER A 435 6.98 -15.48 6.35
N HIS A 436 6.91 -15.79 7.65
CA HIS A 436 7.92 -15.38 8.64
C HIS A 436 9.31 -15.99 8.37
N GLY A 437 9.35 -17.12 7.67
CA GLY A 437 10.58 -17.72 7.14
C GLY A 437 11.06 -17.13 5.81
N GLY A 438 10.35 -16.18 5.19
CA GLY A 438 10.79 -15.48 3.97
C GLY A 438 10.94 -16.33 2.70
N ASN A 439 10.50 -17.59 2.73
CA ASN A 439 10.60 -18.54 1.60
C ASN A 439 9.25 -18.88 0.97
N LYS A 440 8.12 -18.44 1.55
CA LYS A 440 6.80 -18.53 0.94
C LYS A 440 6.18 -17.15 0.79
N ILE A 441 5.33 -16.99 -0.22
CA ILE A 441 4.56 -15.78 -0.49
C ILE A 441 3.11 -16.20 -0.76
N ALA A 442 2.18 -15.68 0.03
CA ALA A 442 0.75 -15.82 -0.22
C ALA A 442 0.23 -14.59 -0.97
N TYR A 443 -0.60 -14.81 -1.98
CA TYR A 443 -1.35 -13.78 -2.68
C TYR A 443 -2.61 -14.40 -3.25
N PHE A 444 -3.67 -13.63 -3.44
CA PHE A 444 -4.87 -14.15 -4.06
C PHE A 444 -5.16 -13.45 -5.38
N GLN A 445 -5.91 -14.13 -6.23
CA GLN A 445 -6.34 -13.62 -7.50
C GLN A 445 -7.85 -13.61 -7.61
N VAL A 446 -8.34 -12.66 -8.40
CA VAL A 446 -9.76 -12.53 -8.75
C VAL A 446 -9.90 -12.69 -10.25
N LEU A 447 -10.88 -13.48 -10.67
CA LEU A 447 -11.27 -13.61 -12.08
C LEU A 447 -12.07 -12.37 -12.49
N VAL A 448 -11.83 -11.87 -13.69
CA VAL A 448 -12.70 -10.83 -14.26
C VAL A 448 -14.14 -11.35 -14.44
N ILE A 449 -15.13 -10.57 -13.99
CA ILE A 449 -16.57 -10.88 -14.06
C ILE A 449 -17.34 -9.70 -14.67
N PRO A 450 -18.62 -9.86 -15.05
CA PRO A 450 -19.45 -8.72 -15.43
C PRO A 450 -19.68 -7.76 -14.24
N PRO A 451 -19.77 -6.43 -14.47
CA PRO A 451 -19.75 -5.74 -15.78
C PRO A 451 -18.34 -5.38 -16.30
N GLU A 452 -17.26 -5.74 -15.61
CA GLU A 452 -15.87 -5.46 -16.00
C GLU A 452 -15.41 -6.29 -17.21
N CYS A 453 -16.25 -7.24 -17.65
CA CYS A 453 -16.20 -7.92 -18.93
C CYS A 453 -17.58 -8.20 -19.50
N GLY A 454 -17.65 -8.44 -20.80
CA GLY A 454 -18.87 -8.80 -21.51
C GLY A 454 -19.93 -7.70 -21.56
N GLY A 455 -21.08 -8.02 -22.15
CA GLY A 455 -22.15 -7.03 -22.35
C GLY A 455 -21.70 -5.92 -23.31
N THR A 456 -21.72 -4.66 -22.85
CA THR A 456 -21.23 -3.49 -23.60
C THR A 456 -19.71 -3.34 -23.52
N ASN A 457 -19.07 -3.96 -22.52
CA ASN A 457 -17.63 -3.99 -22.40
C ASN A 457 -17.08 -5.03 -23.41
N PRO A 458 -16.15 -4.64 -24.30
CA PRO A 458 -15.66 -5.52 -25.35
C PRO A 458 -14.69 -6.61 -24.85
N LEU A 459 -14.28 -6.58 -23.57
CA LEU A 459 -13.40 -7.58 -22.99
C LEU A 459 -14.12 -8.93 -22.83
N PRO A 460 -13.44 -10.05 -23.14
CA PRO A 460 -14.01 -11.39 -22.98
C PRO A 460 -14.32 -11.68 -21.50
N CYS A 461 -15.41 -12.40 -21.27
CA CYS A 461 -15.88 -12.74 -19.94
C CYS A 461 -15.80 -14.26 -19.73
N PRO A 462 -14.68 -14.77 -19.19
CA PRO A 462 -14.46 -16.20 -19.06
C PRO A 462 -15.37 -16.81 -17.99
N THR A 463 -15.71 -18.08 -18.17
CA THR A 463 -16.32 -18.89 -17.10
C THR A 463 -15.21 -19.39 -16.18
N SER A 464 -15.40 -19.29 -14.86
CA SER A 464 -14.42 -19.79 -13.91
C SER A 464 -14.18 -21.30 -14.08
N THR A 465 -12.91 -21.68 -14.04
CA THR A 465 -12.45 -23.08 -14.01
C THR A 465 -12.36 -23.63 -12.60
N GLU A 466 -12.56 -22.78 -11.58
CA GLU A 466 -12.44 -23.17 -10.19
C GLU A 466 -13.61 -24.05 -9.72
N PRO A 467 -13.39 -24.94 -8.73
CA PRO A 467 -14.43 -25.73 -8.11
C PRO A 467 -15.65 -24.89 -7.69
N GLY A 468 -16.83 -25.31 -8.17
CA GLY A 468 -18.10 -24.62 -7.89
C GLY A 468 -18.23 -23.23 -8.53
N GLY A 469 -17.35 -22.87 -9.46
CA GLY A 469 -17.41 -21.61 -10.21
C GLY A 469 -17.01 -20.38 -9.42
N ARG A 470 -16.28 -20.52 -8.30
CA ARG A 470 -15.76 -19.38 -7.54
C ARG A 470 -14.86 -18.49 -8.40
N VAL A 471 -14.85 -17.19 -8.13
CA VAL A 471 -14.05 -16.21 -8.86
C VAL A 471 -12.85 -15.70 -8.06
N TYR A 472 -12.49 -16.44 -7.00
CA TYR A 472 -11.34 -16.20 -6.15
C TYR A 472 -10.49 -17.46 -6.05
N ARG A 473 -9.17 -17.29 -6.02
CA ARG A 473 -8.23 -18.36 -5.69
C ARG A 473 -7.07 -17.82 -4.86
N LEU A 474 -6.64 -18.58 -3.86
CA LEU A 474 -5.48 -18.27 -3.03
C LEU A 474 -4.27 -19.01 -3.56
N MET A 475 -3.20 -18.29 -3.85
CA MET A 475 -1.97 -18.84 -4.39
C MET A 475 -0.86 -18.79 -3.34
N LEU A 476 -0.03 -19.83 -3.34
CA LEU A 476 1.17 -19.93 -2.52
C LEU A 476 2.38 -20.14 -3.43
N ALA A 477 3.24 -19.12 -3.51
CA ALA A 477 4.54 -19.24 -4.15
C ALA A 477 5.58 -19.69 -3.12
N THR A 478 6.39 -20.68 -3.47
CA THR A 478 7.52 -21.18 -2.66
C THR A 478 8.82 -20.90 -3.40
N LEU A 479 9.73 -20.18 -2.74
CA LEU A 479 11.08 -19.86 -3.20
C LEU A 479 11.99 -21.03 -2.83
N THR A 480 12.04 -22.03 -3.71
CA THR A 480 12.52 -23.38 -3.40
C THR A 480 14.02 -23.48 -3.10
N SER A 481 14.81 -22.47 -3.47
CA SER A 481 16.24 -22.41 -3.16
C SER A 481 16.53 -21.84 -1.76
N ARG A 482 15.56 -21.13 -1.17
CA ARG A 482 15.79 -20.36 0.06
C ARG A 482 15.76 -21.25 1.29
N THR A 483 16.69 -20.97 2.18
CA THR A 483 16.64 -21.45 3.56
C THR A 483 16.12 -20.31 4.43
N PRO A 484 15.08 -20.53 5.25
CA PRO A 484 14.56 -19.51 6.15
C PRO A 484 15.68 -18.90 7.02
N PRO A 485 15.79 -17.56 7.10
CA PRO A 485 16.81 -16.92 7.92
C PRO A 485 16.49 -17.12 9.39
N GLN A 486 17.52 -17.31 10.21
CA GLN A 486 17.39 -17.26 11.67
C GLN A 486 17.50 -15.81 12.12
N LEU A 487 16.36 -15.16 12.27
CA LEU A 487 16.28 -13.77 12.73
C LEU A 487 15.89 -13.72 14.21
N PRO A 488 16.51 -12.82 15.00
CA PRO A 488 16.00 -12.56 16.34
C PRO A 488 14.57 -11.97 16.25
N PRO A 489 13.75 -12.13 17.30
CA PRO A 489 12.51 -11.35 17.43
C PRO A 489 12.79 -9.86 17.26
N VAL A 490 11.87 -9.16 16.61
CA VAL A 490 11.95 -7.70 16.48
C VAL A 490 11.56 -7.11 17.83
N GLU A 491 12.50 -6.43 18.47
CA GLU A 491 12.24 -5.75 19.75
C GLU A 491 11.27 -4.59 19.55
N PRO A 492 10.43 -4.26 20.56
CA PRO A 492 9.55 -3.11 20.49
C PRO A 492 10.30 -1.83 20.14
N VAL A 493 9.84 -1.15 19.10
CA VAL A 493 10.43 0.12 18.68
C VAL A 493 9.99 1.27 19.60
N SER A 494 10.54 2.47 19.38
CA SER A 494 10.11 3.64 20.13
C SER A 494 8.68 4.05 19.76
N ASP A 495 7.89 4.41 20.76
CA ASP A 495 6.58 5.05 20.58
C ASP A 495 6.68 6.45 19.89
N VAL A 496 7.89 6.98 19.67
CA VAL A 496 8.14 8.30 19.08
C VAL A 496 8.83 8.16 17.73
N VAL A 497 8.22 8.74 16.69
CA VAL A 497 8.84 8.95 15.37
C VAL A 497 9.46 10.36 15.34
N PRO A 498 10.80 10.52 15.44
CA PRO A 498 11.42 11.82 15.73
C PRO A 498 11.17 12.91 14.70
N TRP A 499 10.99 12.53 13.43
CA TRP A 499 10.68 13.43 12.33
C TRP A 499 9.18 13.62 12.11
N GLY A 500 8.33 12.80 12.72
CA GLY A 500 6.88 12.86 12.57
C GLY A 500 6.26 13.98 13.42
N THR A 501 4.99 14.28 13.14
CA THR A 501 4.23 15.28 13.91
C THR A 501 3.39 14.56 14.96
N PRO A 502 3.64 14.77 16.26
CA PRO A 502 2.82 14.17 17.32
C PRO A 502 1.35 14.53 17.15
N TYR A 503 0.48 13.53 17.21
CA TYR A 503 -0.96 13.76 17.11
C TYR A 503 -1.52 14.20 18.46
N VAL A 504 -2.36 15.23 18.44
CA VAL A 504 -3.09 15.72 19.60
C VAL A 504 -4.59 15.66 19.28
N PRO A 505 -5.42 14.95 20.07
CA PRO A 505 -6.87 14.94 19.88
C PRO A 505 -7.44 16.36 19.82
N GLY A 506 -8.39 16.59 18.92
CA GLY A 506 -9.01 17.90 18.64
C GLY A 506 -8.14 18.87 17.84
N ALA A 507 -6.88 18.54 17.55
CA ALA A 507 -6.05 19.36 16.68
C ALA A 507 -6.52 19.23 15.21
N PRO A 508 -6.37 20.29 14.40
CA PRO A 508 -6.58 20.19 12.97
C PRO A 508 -5.58 19.22 12.34
N SER A 509 -5.92 18.69 11.17
CA SER A 509 -4.99 17.86 10.38
C SER A 509 -3.67 18.62 10.12
N PRO A 510 -2.53 17.90 10.05
CA PRO A 510 -1.24 18.53 9.75
C PRO A 510 -1.30 19.36 8.46
N LEU A 511 -0.62 20.51 8.46
CA LEU A 511 -0.57 21.40 7.31
C LEU A 511 -0.01 20.66 6.08
N SER A 512 -0.68 20.85 4.94
CA SER A 512 -0.14 20.45 3.63
C SER A 512 0.89 21.47 3.15
N SER A 513 1.75 21.06 2.22
CA SER A 513 2.66 21.98 1.56
C SER A 513 1.90 23.08 0.82
N PRO A 514 2.47 24.29 0.70
CA PRO A 514 1.86 25.38 -0.05
C PRO A 514 1.56 24.98 -1.50
N LEU A 515 0.42 25.46 -2.02
CA LEU A 515 0.06 25.28 -3.42
C LEU A 515 0.98 26.11 -4.32
N LEU A 516 1.41 25.51 -5.43
CA LEU A 516 2.19 26.21 -6.46
C LEU A 516 1.27 27.10 -7.31
N ASN A 517 1.68 28.34 -7.57
CA ASN A 517 0.94 29.28 -8.40
C ASN A 517 1.90 30.22 -9.15
N GLY A 518 1.76 30.30 -10.47
CA GLY A 518 2.59 31.14 -11.32
C GLY A 518 3.48 30.32 -12.25
N SER A 519 4.50 30.97 -12.80
CA SER A 519 5.40 30.39 -13.78
C SER A 519 6.78 30.13 -13.19
N TYR A 520 7.32 28.94 -13.45
CA TYR A 520 8.61 28.50 -12.94
C TYR A 520 9.42 27.76 -14.00
N THR A 521 10.74 27.75 -13.84
CA THR A 521 11.65 26.93 -14.65
C THR A 521 12.20 25.79 -13.82
N LEU A 522 11.98 24.55 -14.27
CA LEU A 522 12.70 23.37 -13.79
C LEU A 522 13.95 23.16 -14.65
N LYS A 523 15.13 23.18 -14.04
CA LYS A 523 16.38 22.84 -14.73
C LYS A 523 16.60 21.34 -14.69
N GLY A 524 16.92 20.74 -15.84
CA GLY A 524 17.35 19.35 -15.86
C GLY A 524 18.70 19.20 -15.17
N LYS A 525 18.92 18.12 -14.43
CA LYS A 525 20.19 17.86 -13.74
C LYS A 525 21.37 17.73 -14.71
N VAL A 526 21.10 17.30 -15.94
CA VAL A 526 22.12 17.13 -17.00
C VAL A 526 21.97 18.16 -18.10
N SER A 527 20.75 18.39 -18.59
CA SER A 527 20.51 19.27 -19.75
C SER A 527 19.14 19.94 -19.73
N GLY A 528 19.06 21.09 -20.40
CA GLY A 528 17.81 21.76 -20.76
C GLY A 528 16.95 22.21 -19.58
N SER A 529 15.67 22.44 -19.89
CA SER A 529 14.70 22.90 -18.90
C SER A 529 13.26 22.58 -19.28
N ALA A 530 12.40 22.55 -18.28
CA ALA A 530 10.95 22.62 -18.45
C ALA A 530 10.44 23.98 -17.94
N TYR A 531 9.69 24.70 -18.77
CA TYR A 531 8.97 25.90 -18.37
C TYR A 531 7.57 25.51 -17.96
N THR A 532 7.22 25.83 -16.72
CA THR A 532 5.99 25.36 -16.08
C THR A 532 5.10 26.53 -15.71
N LYS A 533 3.80 26.29 -15.71
CA LYS A 533 2.82 27.22 -15.17
C LYS A 533 1.78 26.47 -14.35
N PHE A 534 1.63 26.86 -13.10
CA PHE A 534 0.59 26.38 -12.20
C PHE A 534 -0.47 27.47 -12.07
N THR A 535 -1.73 27.09 -12.21
CA THR A 535 -2.88 28.01 -12.10
C THR A 535 -3.81 27.46 -11.05
N LEU A 536 -4.03 28.24 -9.99
CA LEU A 536 -5.02 27.89 -8.97
C LEU A 536 -6.44 28.04 -9.51
N ASP A 537 -7.39 27.40 -8.85
CA ASP A 537 -8.79 27.68 -9.06
C ASP A 537 -9.16 29.11 -8.60
N ASN A 538 -10.39 29.54 -8.88
CA ASN A 538 -10.85 30.90 -8.55
C ASN A 538 -10.91 31.17 -7.04
N THR A 539 -10.97 30.12 -6.21
CA THR A 539 -10.99 30.22 -4.74
C THR A 539 -9.60 30.06 -4.11
N GLU A 540 -8.55 29.86 -4.92
CA GLU A 540 -7.18 29.61 -4.49
C GLU A 540 -7.05 28.41 -3.54
N SER A 541 -7.93 27.42 -3.66
CA SER A 541 -8.05 26.28 -2.75
C SER A 541 -7.38 25.01 -3.28
N TYR A 542 -7.14 24.90 -4.58
CA TYR A 542 -6.35 23.84 -5.21
C TYR A 542 -5.68 24.30 -6.51
N VAL A 543 -4.68 23.55 -6.99
CA VAL A 543 -4.09 23.75 -8.32
C VAL A 543 -5.05 23.20 -9.36
N LYS A 544 -5.61 24.07 -10.20
CA LYS A 544 -6.59 23.69 -11.22
C LYS A 544 -5.94 23.22 -12.51
N SER A 545 -4.87 23.89 -12.95
CA SER A 545 -4.25 23.62 -14.24
C SER A 545 -2.74 23.74 -14.17
N VAL A 546 -2.07 22.84 -14.88
CA VAL A 546 -0.63 22.79 -15.01
C VAL A 546 -0.24 22.61 -16.46
N SER A 547 0.64 23.47 -16.96
CA SER A 547 1.26 23.31 -18.28
C SER A 547 2.77 23.26 -18.16
N ALA A 548 3.41 22.41 -18.96
CA ALA A 548 4.86 22.31 -19.08
C ALA A 548 5.29 22.35 -20.56
N THR A 549 6.34 23.10 -20.87
CA THR A 549 7.03 23.08 -22.16
C THR A 549 8.47 22.67 -21.93
N TYR A 550 8.89 21.59 -22.58
CA TYR A 550 10.21 20.99 -22.43
C TYR A 550 11.13 21.40 -23.58
N GLU A 551 12.31 21.90 -23.21
CA GLU A 551 13.39 22.22 -24.13
C GLU A 551 14.63 21.41 -23.76
N ASN A 552 14.80 20.26 -24.42
CA ASN A 552 15.94 19.36 -24.23
C ASN A 552 16.17 18.97 -22.76
N TYR A 553 15.08 18.82 -22.00
CA TYR A 553 15.11 18.53 -20.57
C TYR A 553 15.65 17.11 -20.35
N SER A 554 16.63 16.97 -19.45
CA SER A 554 17.15 15.67 -19.03
C SER A 554 17.73 15.72 -17.63
N ASP A 555 17.29 14.78 -16.79
CA ASP A 555 17.80 14.57 -15.44
C ASP A 555 18.85 13.44 -15.38
N ASP A 556 18.82 12.49 -16.31
CA ASP A 556 19.65 11.28 -16.32
C ASP A 556 20.73 11.28 -17.43
N GLY A 557 20.62 12.17 -18.42
CA GLY A 557 21.49 12.20 -19.60
C GLY A 557 21.22 11.05 -20.59
N ILE A 558 20.16 10.28 -20.38
CA ILE A 558 19.71 9.18 -21.24
C ILE A 558 18.47 9.63 -22.03
N HIS A 559 17.49 10.22 -21.35
CA HIS A 559 16.23 10.66 -21.93
C HIS A 559 16.22 12.19 -22.08
N PHE A 560 15.95 12.68 -23.30
CA PHE A 560 15.92 14.10 -23.64
C PHE A 560 14.52 14.48 -24.14
N ILE A 561 13.78 15.20 -23.31
CA ILE A 561 12.37 15.50 -23.52
C ILE A 561 12.19 16.85 -24.24
N PHE A 562 11.31 16.85 -25.23
CA PHE A 562 10.89 18.02 -26.01
C PHE A 562 9.36 18.05 -26.14
N GLY A 563 8.82 19.25 -26.35
CA GLY A 563 7.40 19.45 -26.65
C GLY A 563 6.65 20.06 -25.47
N SER A 564 5.35 19.82 -25.39
CA SER A 564 4.54 20.38 -24.30
C SER A 564 3.41 19.46 -23.84
N GLU A 565 2.95 19.71 -22.63
CA GLU A 565 1.74 19.12 -22.08
C GLU A 565 0.99 20.15 -21.22
N ASN A 566 -0.32 20.01 -21.17
CA ASN A 566 -1.22 20.82 -20.36
C ASN A 566 -2.34 19.95 -19.82
N VAL A 567 -2.54 20.01 -18.51
CA VAL A 567 -3.58 19.27 -17.81
C VAL A 567 -4.40 20.24 -16.97
N THR A 568 -5.73 20.11 -17.06
CA THR A 568 -6.67 20.83 -16.20
C THR A 568 -7.56 19.81 -15.51
N THR A 569 -7.75 19.96 -14.20
CA THR A 569 -8.71 19.17 -13.43
C THR A 569 -9.90 20.02 -13.01
N THR A 570 -11.09 19.46 -13.12
CA THR A 570 -12.35 20.04 -12.63
C THR A 570 -13.02 19.05 -11.69
N PRO A 571 -12.95 19.25 -10.37
CA PRO A 571 -13.70 18.44 -9.41
C PRO A 571 -15.21 18.56 -9.68
N LEU A 572 -15.87 17.42 -9.87
CA LEU A 572 -17.33 17.34 -10.03
C LEU A 572 -18.01 17.02 -8.69
N ASN A 573 -17.36 16.20 -7.86
CA ASN A 573 -17.70 15.99 -6.46
C ASN A 573 -16.42 15.62 -5.65
N LEU A 574 -16.56 15.00 -4.47
CA LEU A 574 -15.43 14.64 -3.60
C LEU A 574 -14.48 13.58 -4.19
N THR A 575 -14.99 12.68 -5.04
CA THR A 575 -14.24 11.54 -5.59
C THR A 575 -14.22 11.54 -7.12
N LEU A 576 -15.13 12.29 -7.74
CA LEU A 576 -15.27 12.40 -9.19
C LEU A 576 -14.62 13.68 -9.71
N SER A 577 -13.76 13.53 -10.71
CA SER A 577 -13.12 14.66 -11.40
C SER A 577 -13.16 14.48 -12.93
N LEU A 578 -13.19 15.61 -13.64
CA LEU A 578 -12.96 15.68 -15.08
C LEU A 578 -11.55 16.19 -15.32
N LEU A 579 -10.75 15.42 -16.04
CA LEU A 579 -9.41 15.77 -16.46
C LEU A 579 -9.37 16.09 -17.95
N ASP A 580 -8.89 17.27 -18.30
CA ASP A 580 -8.63 17.71 -19.68
C ASP A 580 -7.12 17.72 -19.93
N TRP A 581 -6.62 16.82 -20.76
CA TRP A 581 -5.20 16.65 -21.07
C TRP A 581 -4.92 16.90 -22.56
N HIS A 582 -3.95 17.77 -22.84
CA HIS A 582 -3.28 17.90 -24.13
C HIS A 582 -1.79 17.57 -23.98
N SER A 583 -1.25 16.71 -24.84
CA SER A 583 0.17 16.31 -24.82
C SER A 583 0.71 16.21 -26.25
N ASP A 584 1.90 16.73 -26.47
CA ASP A 584 2.69 16.57 -27.70
C ASP A 584 4.17 16.48 -27.29
N LEU A 585 4.51 15.36 -26.65
CA LEU A 585 5.85 15.10 -26.16
C LEU A 585 6.61 14.14 -27.06
N VAL A 586 7.90 14.42 -27.24
CA VAL A 586 8.86 13.54 -27.90
C VAL A 586 10.10 13.41 -27.01
N SER A 587 10.59 12.19 -26.84
CA SER A 587 11.85 11.88 -26.15
C SER A 587 12.83 11.27 -27.14
N TYR A 588 14.07 11.72 -27.08
CA TYR A 588 15.22 11.10 -27.73
C TYR A 588 16.13 10.49 -26.66
N GLY A 589 16.83 9.41 -26.98
CA GLY A 589 17.66 8.71 -26.01
C GLY A 589 17.94 7.27 -26.39
N GLU A 590 17.86 6.38 -25.39
CA GLU A 590 17.94 4.93 -25.59
C GLU A 590 16.88 4.41 -26.57
N THR A 591 15.65 4.92 -26.45
CA THR A 591 14.58 4.73 -27.43
C THR A 591 13.93 6.06 -27.79
N ILE A 592 13.48 6.21 -29.02
CA ILE A 592 12.58 7.31 -29.39
C ILE A 592 11.20 6.97 -28.84
N SER A 593 10.63 7.90 -28.07
CA SER A 593 9.31 7.74 -27.46
C SER A 593 8.47 8.99 -27.67
N THR A 594 7.15 8.82 -27.73
CA THR A 594 6.21 9.95 -27.80
C THR A 594 5.08 9.76 -26.82
N LYS A 595 4.50 10.85 -26.32
CA LYS A 595 3.23 10.84 -25.57
C LYS A 595 2.36 11.94 -26.14
N ILE A 596 1.34 11.56 -26.90
CA ILE A 596 0.62 12.46 -27.81
C ILE A 596 -0.89 12.27 -27.64
N THR A 597 -1.60 13.39 -27.55
CA THR A 597 -3.06 13.43 -27.60
C THR A 597 -3.60 13.66 -29.00
N GLY A 598 -4.85 13.23 -29.27
CA GLY A 598 -5.55 13.57 -30.51
C GLY A 598 -5.84 15.06 -30.65
N LEU A 599 -6.32 15.51 -31.82
CA LEU A 599 -6.60 16.93 -32.10
C LEU A 599 -7.52 17.59 -31.07
N GLY A 600 -8.47 16.83 -30.51
CA GLY A 600 -9.39 17.30 -29.48
C GLY A 600 -8.81 17.31 -28.06
N GLY A 601 -7.70 16.63 -27.81
CA GLY A 601 -7.21 16.30 -26.46
C GLY A 601 -7.61 14.89 -26.01
N PHE A 602 -7.36 14.63 -24.73
CA PHE A 602 -7.80 13.47 -23.97
C PHE A 602 -8.58 13.98 -22.75
N HIS A 603 -9.87 13.66 -22.69
CA HIS A 603 -10.77 14.08 -21.64
C HIS A 603 -11.24 12.85 -20.89
N VAL A 604 -11.02 12.77 -19.59
CA VAL A 604 -11.42 11.59 -18.80
C VAL A 604 -12.20 12.03 -17.56
N GLU A 605 -13.38 11.43 -17.41
CA GLU A 605 -14.14 11.47 -16.16
C GLU A 605 -13.76 10.24 -15.35
N ASP A 606 -13.35 10.46 -14.10
CA ASP A 606 -12.85 9.41 -13.23
C ASP A 606 -13.34 9.58 -11.79
N ASP A 607 -13.85 8.49 -11.21
CA ASP A 607 -14.24 8.39 -9.80
C ASP A 607 -13.20 7.56 -9.02
N GLU A 608 -12.50 8.19 -8.09
CA GLU A 608 -11.46 7.57 -7.25
C GLU A 608 -11.96 6.38 -6.42
N THR A 609 -13.27 6.31 -6.17
CA THR A 609 -13.90 5.19 -5.44
C THR A 609 -14.58 4.18 -6.35
N GLY A 610 -15.17 4.66 -7.46
CA GLY A 610 -15.84 3.82 -8.44
C GLY A 610 -14.89 3.07 -9.38
N ASN A 611 -13.68 3.61 -9.61
CA ASN A 611 -12.73 3.14 -10.62
C ASN A 611 -13.38 3.00 -12.01
N ILE A 612 -14.17 4.02 -12.40
CA ILE A 612 -14.87 4.05 -13.70
C ILE A 612 -14.06 4.94 -14.65
N PHE A 613 -13.56 4.32 -15.73
CA PHE A 613 -12.83 5.02 -16.77
C PHE A 613 -13.75 5.36 -17.95
N GLU A 614 -14.07 6.65 -18.10
CA GLU A 614 -14.84 7.16 -19.23
C GLU A 614 -14.06 8.28 -19.92
N ALA A 615 -13.57 8.00 -21.13
CA ALA A 615 -12.76 8.93 -21.88
C ALA A 615 -13.40 9.38 -23.21
N ASN A 616 -13.09 10.61 -23.61
CA ASN A 616 -13.33 11.14 -24.94
C ASN A 616 -12.03 11.70 -25.51
N GLY A 617 -11.79 11.53 -26.80
CA GLY A 617 -10.50 11.79 -27.42
C GLY A 617 -9.49 10.67 -27.19
N THR A 618 -8.20 10.95 -27.40
CA THR A 618 -7.15 9.92 -27.36
C THR A 618 -5.87 10.42 -26.70
N LEU A 619 -5.23 9.58 -25.89
CA LEU A 619 -3.85 9.66 -25.45
C LEU A 619 -3.13 8.38 -25.88
N THR A 620 -1.98 8.53 -26.52
CA THR A 620 -1.18 7.41 -27.03
C THR A 620 0.29 7.65 -26.70
N THR A 621 0.91 6.63 -26.11
CA THR A 621 2.34 6.61 -25.87
C THR A 621 3.01 5.62 -26.81
N THR A 622 4.12 6.01 -27.43
CA THR A 622 4.98 5.10 -28.20
C THR A 622 6.34 4.99 -27.53
N VAL A 623 6.88 3.78 -27.48
CA VAL A 623 8.23 3.50 -26.96
C VAL A 623 8.93 2.60 -27.97
N GLY A 624 9.85 3.17 -28.73
CA GLY A 624 10.44 2.50 -29.89
C GLY A 624 9.37 2.10 -30.89
N ALA A 625 9.18 0.78 -31.08
CA ALA A 625 8.18 0.23 -31.99
C ALA A 625 6.83 -0.11 -31.31
N VAL A 626 6.75 -0.03 -29.98
CA VAL A 626 5.56 -0.41 -29.21
C VAL A 626 4.63 0.79 -29.08
N VAL A 627 3.33 0.54 -29.22
CA VAL A 627 2.28 1.57 -29.13
C VAL A 627 1.31 1.19 -27.99
N TYR A 628 1.25 2.03 -26.98
CA TYR A 628 0.32 1.92 -25.86
C TYR A 628 -0.83 2.90 -26.03
N ARG A 629 -2.06 2.38 -25.98
CA ARG A 629 -3.29 3.16 -26.12
C ARG A 629 -4.05 3.12 -24.80
N GLN A 630 -4.80 4.17 -24.53
CA GLN A 630 -5.74 4.18 -23.42
C GLN A 630 -6.74 3.01 -23.51
N PRO A 631 -7.30 2.57 -22.37
CA PRO A 631 -8.41 1.62 -22.35
C PRO A 631 -9.62 2.10 -23.14
N VAL A 632 -10.47 1.17 -23.54
CA VAL A 632 -11.83 1.51 -24.00
C VAL A 632 -12.68 1.95 -22.80
N ASN A 633 -13.73 2.73 -23.05
CA ASN A 633 -14.65 3.14 -21.98
C ASN A 633 -15.31 1.93 -21.32
N GLY A 634 -15.40 1.97 -19.99
CA GLY A 634 -15.83 0.85 -19.15
C GLY A 634 -14.87 -0.34 -19.14
N GLY A 635 -13.67 -0.21 -19.72
CA GLY A 635 -12.68 -1.27 -19.97
C GLY A 635 -11.45 -1.24 -19.08
#